data_AF-A0AAV2PWJ8-F1
#
_entry.id   AF-A0AAV2PWJ8-F1
#
_cell.length_a   1.000
_cell.length_b   1.000
_cell.length_c   1.000
_cell.angle_alpha   90.00
_cell.angle_beta   90.00
_cell.angle_gamma   90.00
#
_symmetry.space_group_name_H-M   'P 1'
#
loop_
_entity.id
_entity.type
_entity.pdbx_description
1 polymer ?
#
loop_
_entity_poly.entity_id
_entity_poly.type
_entity_poly.pdbx_seq_one_letter_code
_entity_poly.pdbx_strand_id
1 'polypeptide(L)'
;SRRGDIRRAMNHISSVSCVTFTQRTHRDPDYLQILPMHGHPWAGQSKVGRIGGAQPLHLGVKVFYRTIVHELLHALGFYHEHQRPDRDQFVRINWNNVAERKNFDKYWDQYASYANTKYDIDSIVHYQHNEGSRNHHQSVIQGIHKQIPSRDTLSKTDIKALNQHYKCNSQCIDKHKHCKGWAAVGKCEKKPAWMKANCQAACKQCDSPCIDKHKHCKGWAAVGKCKKKPAWMKANCQAACKQCGNVSGK
;
A
#
# COMPACT_ATOMS: atom_id res chain seq x y z
N SER A 1 -7.72 19.59 -17.77
CA SER A 1 -9.08 19.44 -17.19
C SER A 1 -9.00 18.46 -16.02
N ARG A 2 -9.90 18.56 -15.02
CA ARG A 2 -9.89 17.69 -13.83
C ARG A 2 -9.90 16.20 -14.18
N ARG A 3 -10.69 15.79 -15.18
CA ARG A 3 -10.71 14.40 -15.69
C ARG A 3 -9.36 13.96 -16.23
N GLY A 4 -8.64 14.84 -16.94
CA GLY A 4 -7.29 14.56 -17.43
C GLY A 4 -6.28 14.36 -16.30
N ASP A 5 -6.39 15.15 -15.22
CA ASP A 5 -5.50 15.04 -14.06
C ASP A 5 -5.73 13.74 -13.29
N ILE A 6 -6.99 13.32 -13.14
CA ILE A 6 -7.37 12.03 -12.55
C ILE A 6 -6.79 10.88 -13.37
N ARG A 7 -6.98 10.89 -14.70
CA ARG A 7 -6.42 9.85 -15.60
C ARG A 7 -4.89 9.81 -15.52
N ARG A 8 -4.22 10.95 -15.45
CA ARG A 8 -2.77 11.02 -15.28
C ARG A 8 -2.31 10.43 -13.94
N ALA A 9 -3.04 10.67 -12.85
CA ALA A 9 -2.75 10.09 -11.55
C ALA A 9 -2.90 8.55 -11.56
N MET A 10 -4.00 8.06 -12.13
CA MET A 10 -4.26 6.62 -12.32
C MET A 10 -3.17 5.95 -13.17
N ASN A 11 -2.77 6.58 -14.29
CA ASN A 11 -1.72 6.06 -15.17
C ASN A 11 -0.35 6.05 -14.48
N HIS A 12 -0.02 7.07 -13.70
CA HIS A 12 1.24 7.11 -12.95
C HIS A 12 1.33 5.97 -11.92
N ILE A 13 0.26 5.73 -11.13
CA ILE A 13 0.21 4.58 -10.22
C ILE A 13 0.35 3.26 -11.00
N SER A 14 -0.31 3.14 -12.14
CA SER A 14 -0.26 1.94 -12.98
C SER A 14 1.10 1.72 -13.64
N SER A 15 1.86 2.77 -13.94
CA SER A 15 3.18 2.64 -14.60
C SER A 15 4.28 2.14 -13.66
N VAL A 16 4.07 2.27 -12.34
CA VAL A 16 5.05 1.89 -11.31
C VAL A 16 4.59 0.69 -10.49
N SER A 17 3.46 0.08 -10.85
CA SER A 17 2.89 -1.07 -10.13
C SER A 17 2.12 -2.00 -11.05
N CYS A 18 1.58 -3.08 -10.50
CA CYS A 18 0.65 -3.97 -11.19
C CYS A 18 -0.83 -3.55 -11.04
N VAL A 19 -1.12 -2.47 -10.31
CA VAL A 19 -2.48 -1.94 -10.15
C VAL A 19 -2.88 -1.26 -11.45
N THR A 20 -4.09 -1.53 -11.93
CA THR A 20 -4.64 -0.89 -13.12
C THR A 20 -5.98 -0.23 -12.78
N PHE A 21 -6.29 0.86 -13.48
CA PHE A 21 -7.59 1.53 -13.39
C PHE A 21 -8.30 1.40 -14.72
N THR A 22 -9.50 0.82 -14.69
CA THR A 22 -10.36 0.66 -15.86
C THR A 22 -11.66 1.41 -15.68
N GLN A 23 -12.28 1.80 -16.79
CA GLN A 23 -13.60 2.38 -16.73
C GLN A 23 -14.61 1.30 -16.31
N ARG A 24 -15.41 1.63 -15.30
CA ARG A 24 -16.44 0.74 -14.75
C ARG A 24 -17.40 0.25 -15.84
N THR A 25 -17.75 -1.02 -15.78
CA THR A 25 -18.84 -1.67 -16.51
C THR A 25 -19.91 -2.20 -15.55
N HIS A 26 -21.03 -2.70 -16.07
CA HIS A 26 -22.07 -3.35 -15.25
C HIS A 26 -21.59 -4.62 -14.53
N ARG A 27 -20.43 -5.19 -14.93
CA ARG A 27 -19.83 -6.38 -14.31
C ARG A 27 -18.97 -6.06 -13.09
N ASP A 28 -18.75 -4.78 -12.79
CA ASP A 28 -17.92 -4.31 -11.69
C ASP A 28 -18.84 -3.84 -10.53
N PRO A 29 -19.20 -4.74 -9.59
CA PRO A 29 -20.11 -4.39 -8.49
C PRO A 29 -19.47 -3.38 -7.53
N ASP A 30 -18.15 -3.42 -7.40
CA ASP A 30 -17.38 -2.56 -6.50
C ASP A 30 -16.51 -1.62 -7.34
N TYR A 31 -16.64 -0.32 -7.12
CA TYR A 31 -15.98 0.68 -7.96
C TYR A 31 -15.77 2.01 -7.23
N LEU A 32 -14.77 2.77 -7.68
CA LEU A 32 -14.60 4.16 -7.26
C LEU A 32 -15.57 5.07 -8.01
N GLN A 33 -16.32 5.85 -7.25
CA GLN A 33 -17.17 6.92 -7.76
C GLN A 33 -16.50 8.26 -7.42
N ILE A 34 -15.83 8.85 -8.43
CA ILE A 34 -15.13 10.13 -8.22
C ILE A 34 -16.13 11.28 -8.35
N LEU A 35 -16.28 12.03 -7.25
CA LEU A 35 -17.29 13.07 -7.08
C LEU A 35 -16.65 14.42 -6.75
N PRO A 36 -17.28 15.55 -7.13
CA PRO A 36 -16.83 16.86 -6.70
C PRO A 36 -17.00 17.03 -5.19
N MET A 37 -16.05 17.72 -4.55
CA MET A 37 -16.16 18.14 -3.16
C MET A 37 -16.65 19.58 -3.08
N HIS A 38 -17.89 19.78 -2.59
CA HIS A 38 -18.49 21.10 -2.44
C HIS A 38 -18.00 21.79 -1.16
N GLY A 39 -17.89 23.11 -1.17
CA GLY A 39 -17.46 23.93 -0.01
C GLY A 39 -15.96 23.88 0.33
N HIS A 40 -15.21 22.92 -0.21
CA HIS A 40 -13.80 22.69 0.15
C HIS A 40 -12.93 22.49 -1.10
N PRO A 41 -12.61 23.56 -1.84
CA PRO A 41 -12.04 23.43 -3.17
C PRO A 41 -10.59 22.89 -3.19
N TRP A 42 -9.85 22.96 -2.09
CA TRP A 42 -8.47 22.48 -1.99
C TRP A 42 -8.30 21.12 -1.31
N ALA A 43 -9.38 20.48 -0.86
CA ALA A 43 -9.30 19.24 -0.11
C ALA A 43 -9.83 18.03 -0.90
N GLY A 44 -9.33 16.86 -0.54
CA GLY A 44 -9.76 15.55 -1.04
C GLY A 44 -10.21 14.67 0.12
N GLN A 45 -10.99 13.63 -0.21
CA GLN A 45 -11.37 12.62 0.77
C GLN A 45 -11.66 11.28 0.10
N SER A 46 -11.13 10.21 0.69
CA SER A 46 -11.34 8.85 0.25
C SER A 46 -11.45 7.91 1.45
N LYS A 47 -12.18 6.81 1.27
CA LYS A 47 -12.18 5.71 2.24
C LYS A 47 -10.92 4.85 2.03
N VAL A 48 -10.42 4.27 3.12
CA VAL A 48 -9.23 3.42 3.04
C VAL A 48 -9.62 2.00 2.63
N GLY A 49 -9.08 1.53 1.50
CA GLY A 49 -9.32 0.19 0.95
C GLY A 49 -10.66 0.05 0.22
N ARG A 50 -10.96 -1.19 -0.19
CA ARG A 50 -12.22 -1.57 -0.86
C ARG A 50 -13.32 -1.77 0.18
N ILE A 51 -14.33 -0.90 0.16
CA ILE A 51 -15.47 -0.98 1.10
C ILE A 51 -16.66 -1.79 0.57
N GLY A 52 -16.68 -2.12 -0.73
CA GLY A 52 -17.81 -2.76 -1.41
C GLY A 52 -18.78 -1.75 -2.02
N GLY A 53 -19.41 -2.10 -3.14
CA GLY A 53 -20.33 -1.24 -3.87
C GLY A 53 -19.70 0.02 -4.45
N ALA A 54 -20.53 1.06 -4.62
CA ALA A 54 -20.07 2.39 -5.00
C ALA A 54 -19.29 3.04 -3.85
N GLN A 55 -17.99 3.29 -4.06
CA GLN A 55 -17.11 3.94 -3.09
C GLN A 55 -16.81 5.39 -3.50
N PRO A 56 -17.34 6.40 -2.79
CA PRO A 56 -17.07 7.80 -3.10
C PRO A 56 -15.60 8.17 -2.87
N LEU A 57 -15.03 8.89 -3.83
CA LEU A 57 -13.76 9.61 -3.71
C LEU A 57 -14.02 11.07 -4.09
N HIS A 58 -13.95 11.97 -3.11
CA HIS A 58 -14.28 13.38 -3.29
C HIS A 58 -13.02 14.19 -3.60
N LEU A 59 -13.12 15.07 -4.60
CA LEU A 59 -12.03 15.98 -4.98
C LEU A 59 -12.57 17.40 -5.15
N GLY A 60 -11.97 18.35 -4.42
CA GLY A 60 -12.21 19.76 -4.63
C GLY A 60 -11.72 20.25 -6.00
N VAL A 61 -12.34 21.32 -6.51
CA VAL A 61 -12.05 21.83 -7.86
C VAL A 61 -10.63 22.40 -8.03
N LYS A 62 -9.98 22.83 -6.94
CA LYS A 62 -8.63 23.41 -6.89
C LYS A 62 -7.57 22.47 -6.29
N VAL A 63 -7.88 21.18 -6.05
CA VAL A 63 -6.89 20.25 -5.50
C VAL A 63 -5.70 20.06 -6.45
N PHE A 64 -4.50 19.98 -5.88
CA PHE A 64 -3.26 19.71 -6.61
C PHE A 64 -3.20 18.25 -7.09
N TYR A 65 -2.29 17.98 -8.04
CA TYR A 65 -2.04 16.62 -8.54
C TYR A 65 -1.70 15.64 -7.40
N ARG A 66 -0.91 16.08 -6.43
CA ARG A 66 -0.57 15.34 -5.21
C ARG A 66 -1.80 14.78 -4.51
N THR A 67 -2.79 15.63 -4.24
CA THR A 67 -4.03 15.23 -3.54
C THR A 67 -4.75 14.11 -4.29
N ILE A 68 -4.80 14.16 -5.62
CA ILE A 68 -5.46 13.09 -6.40
C ILE A 68 -4.74 11.75 -6.19
N VAL A 69 -3.41 11.73 -6.26
CA VAL A 69 -2.62 10.50 -6.05
C VAL A 69 -2.78 10.00 -4.61
N HIS A 70 -2.78 10.92 -3.64
CA HIS A 70 -3.01 10.64 -2.23
C HIS A 70 -4.36 9.95 -1.98
N GLU A 71 -5.46 10.51 -2.50
CA GLU A 71 -6.80 9.92 -2.32
C GLU A 71 -6.95 8.56 -3.03
N LEU A 72 -6.27 8.36 -4.16
CA LEU A 72 -6.22 7.06 -4.82
C LEU A 72 -5.44 6.04 -4.00
N LEU A 73 -4.33 6.42 -3.35
CA LEU A 73 -3.59 5.55 -2.43
C LEU A 73 -4.44 5.16 -1.21
N HIS A 74 -5.24 6.07 -0.67
CA HIS A 74 -6.25 5.70 0.34
C HIS A 74 -7.21 4.64 -0.17
N ALA A 75 -7.82 4.84 -1.34
CA ALA A 75 -8.71 3.85 -1.94
C ALA A 75 -8.03 2.48 -2.16
N LEU A 76 -6.72 2.48 -2.41
CA LEU A 76 -5.87 1.29 -2.53
C LEU A 76 -5.43 0.67 -1.19
N GLY A 77 -5.90 1.19 -0.06
CA GLY A 77 -5.69 0.60 1.27
C GLY A 77 -4.56 1.22 2.08
N PHE A 78 -4.03 2.38 1.70
CA PHE A 78 -2.94 3.04 2.41
C PHE A 78 -3.49 4.03 3.45
N TYR A 79 -3.10 3.86 4.72
CA TYR A 79 -3.34 4.84 5.77
C TYR A 79 -2.27 5.93 5.74
N HIS A 80 -2.49 7.03 6.45
CA HIS A 80 -1.48 8.07 6.55
C HIS A 80 -0.21 7.56 7.22
N GLU A 81 0.94 8.05 6.76
CA GLU A 81 2.24 7.63 7.27
C GLU A 81 2.42 8.02 8.76
N HIS A 82 1.88 9.18 9.18
CA HIS A 82 1.92 9.61 10.58
C HIS A 82 1.04 8.76 11.51
N GLN A 83 0.17 7.90 10.98
CA GLN A 83 -0.64 6.99 11.80
C GLN A 83 0.06 5.67 12.09
N ARG A 84 1.32 5.52 11.65
CA ARG A 84 2.12 4.34 11.97
C ARG A 84 2.42 4.21 13.46
N PRO A 85 2.54 2.98 13.99
CA PRO A 85 2.89 2.79 15.38
C PRO A 85 4.26 3.35 15.79
N ASP A 86 5.22 3.31 14.87
CA ASP A 86 6.61 3.76 15.05
C ASP A 86 6.81 5.28 14.82
N ARG A 87 5.76 6.04 14.47
CA ARG A 87 5.85 7.46 14.10
C ARG A 87 6.52 8.37 15.12
N ASP A 88 6.40 8.09 16.42
CA ASP A 88 6.97 8.94 17.48
C ASP A 88 8.52 8.91 17.51
N GLN A 89 9.16 8.03 16.74
CA GLN A 89 10.61 8.06 16.52
C GLN A 89 11.02 9.06 15.42
N PHE A 90 10.07 9.55 14.63
CA PHE A 90 10.32 10.34 13.43
C PHE A 90 9.62 11.70 13.44
N VAL A 91 8.47 11.81 14.11
CA VAL A 91 7.69 13.03 14.20
C VAL A 91 7.22 13.32 15.62
N ARG A 92 7.04 14.61 15.93
CA ARG A 92 6.38 15.11 17.14
C ARG A 92 5.02 15.67 16.76
N ILE A 93 4.02 15.37 17.58
CA ILE A 93 2.66 15.91 17.45
C ILE A 93 2.45 16.97 18.52
N ASN A 94 2.10 18.19 18.10
CA ASN A 94 1.65 19.26 18.98
C ASN A 94 0.17 19.05 19.33
N TRP A 95 -0.08 18.23 20.34
CA TRP A 95 -1.43 17.85 20.76
C TRP A 95 -2.32 19.03 21.19
N ASN A 96 -1.73 20.16 21.58
CA ASN A 96 -2.49 21.37 21.96
C ASN A 96 -3.12 22.05 20.73
N ASN A 97 -2.60 21.82 19.53
CA ASN A 97 -3.11 22.40 18.29
C ASN A 97 -3.87 21.40 17.40
N VAL A 98 -4.11 20.17 17.88
CA VAL A 98 -4.90 19.18 17.14
C VAL A 98 -6.38 19.54 17.20
N ALA A 99 -7.02 19.69 16.04
CA ALA A 99 -8.47 19.91 15.95
C ALA A 99 -9.25 18.68 16.41
N GLU A 100 -8.86 17.51 15.93
CA GLU A 100 -9.53 16.24 16.20
C GLU A 100 -8.51 15.12 16.43
N ARG A 101 -8.46 14.62 17.67
CA ARG A 101 -7.43 13.66 18.11
C ARG A 101 -7.46 12.34 17.33
N LYS A 102 -8.65 11.85 16.96
CA LYS A 102 -8.80 10.57 16.26
C LYS A 102 -8.07 10.53 14.91
N ASN A 103 -7.85 11.70 14.28
CA ASN A 103 -7.11 11.80 13.01
C ASN A 103 -5.59 11.53 13.17
N PHE A 104 -5.12 11.46 14.41
CA PHE A 104 -3.73 11.15 14.78
C PHE A 104 -3.59 9.82 15.52
N ASP A 105 -4.66 9.02 15.61
CA ASP A 105 -4.61 7.69 16.20
C ASP A 105 -3.62 6.78 15.45
N LYS A 106 -2.96 5.90 16.20
CA LYS A 106 -2.02 4.93 15.64
C LYS A 106 -2.75 3.67 15.26
N TYR A 107 -2.52 3.19 14.04
CA TYR A 107 -3.10 1.93 13.57
C TYR A 107 -2.07 0.79 13.64
N TRP A 108 -2.18 -0.01 14.69
CA TRP A 108 -1.30 -1.16 14.92
C TRP A 108 -1.59 -2.34 14.00
N ASP A 109 -2.84 -2.51 13.56
CA ASP A 109 -3.28 -3.68 12.81
C ASP A 109 -3.30 -3.50 11.28
N GLN A 110 -2.96 -2.30 10.79
CA GLN A 110 -3.04 -1.93 9.36
C GLN A 110 -1.73 -2.19 8.60
N TYR A 111 -1.08 -3.33 8.87
CA TYR A 111 0.25 -3.68 8.33
C TYR A 111 0.34 -3.70 6.79
N ALA A 112 -0.79 -3.92 6.12
CA ALA A 112 -0.84 -3.95 4.67
C ALA A 112 -0.50 -2.58 4.06
N SER A 113 -0.86 -1.46 4.70
CA SER A 113 -0.50 -0.12 4.20
C SER A 113 0.98 0.20 4.33
N TYR A 114 1.69 -0.44 5.26
CA TYR A 114 3.09 -0.12 5.56
C TYR A 114 4.08 -1.11 4.95
N ALA A 115 3.63 -2.29 4.53
CA ALA A 115 4.39 -3.28 3.74
C ALA A 115 5.82 -3.60 4.23
N ASN A 116 6.10 -3.45 5.54
CA ASN A 116 7.43 -3.58 6.14
C ASN A 116 8.47 -2.59 5.58
N THR A 117 8.05 -1.39 5.18
CA THR A 117 8.96 -0.30 4.85
C THR A 117 9.43 0.45 6.10
N LYS A 118 10.55 1.17 5.97
CA LYS A 118 10.96 2.17 6.96
C LYS A 118 9.94 3.32 6.94
N TYR A 119 9.81 4.03 8.07
CA TYR A 119 9.03 5.26 8.11
C TYR A 119 9.52 6.24 7.03
N ASP A 120 8.60 6.74 6.23
CA ASP A 120 8.90 7.62 5.12
C ASP A 120 8.30 9.00 5.28
N ILE A 121 9.09 9.92 5.81
CA ILE A 121 8.68 11.32 5.95
C ILE A 121 8.38 11.99 4.59
N ASP A 122 8.86 11.41 3.48
CA ASP A 122 8.62 11.91 2.13
C ASP A 122 7.37 11.29 1.49
N SER A 123 6.67 10.41 2.20
CA SER A 123 5.50 9.69 1.68
C SER A 123 4.42 10.68 1.25
N ILE A 124 3.82 10.40 0.10
CA ILE A 124 2.69 11.20 -0.39
C ILE A 124 1.48 11.11 0.53
N VAL A 125 1.35 10.03 1.32
CA VAL A 125 0.29 9.84 2.32
C VAL A 125 0.67 10.37 3.71
N HIS A 126 1.79 11.07 3.85
CA HIS A 126 2.12 11.80 5.07
C HIS A 126 1.36 13.13 5.12
N TYR A 127 0.77 13.47 6.27
CA TYR A 127 0.20 14.80 6.52
C TYR A 127 1.26 15.89 6.41
N GLN A 128 0.93 17.01 5.77
CA GLN A 128 1.73 18.23 5.85
C GLN A 128 1.69 18.83 7.26
N HIS A 129 2.65 19.69 7.55
CA HIS A 129 2.91 20.22 8.90
C HIS A 129 1.68 20.86 9.59
N ASN A 130 0.75 21.45 8.84
CA ASN A 130 -0.45 22.13 9.35
C ASN A 130 -1.75 21.33 9.18
N GLU A 131 -1.72 20.14 8.58
CA GLU A 131 -2.92 19.32 8.38
C GLU A 131 -3.45 18.82 9.74
N GLY A 132 -4.77 18.90 9.94
CA GLY A 132 -5.43 18.56 11.21
C GLY A 132 -5.29 19.62 12.32
N SER A 133 -4.82 20.83 11.99
CA SER A 133 -4.70 21.95 12.93
C SER A 133 -6.04 22.57 13.31
N ARG A 134 -6.13 23.04 14.55
CA ARG A 134 -7.28 23.82 15.06
C ARG A 134 -7.28 25.25 14.53
N ASN A 135 -6.10 25.84 14.39
CA ASN A 135 -5.95 27.27 14.06
C ASN A 135 -5.30 27.54 12.71
N HIS A 136 -4.85 26.53 11.95
CA HIS A 136 -4.17 26.66 10.64
C HIS A 136 -2.89 27.51 10.60
N HIS A 137 -2.48 28.14 11.70
CA HIS A 137 -1.32 29.03 11.78
C HIS A 137 -0.08 28.36 12.40
N GLN A 138 -0.27 27.34 13.23
CA GLN A 138 0.84 26.61 13.86
C GLN A 138 0.91 25.17 13.34
N SER A 139 2.13 24.66 13.17
CA SER A 139 2.34 23.25 12.82
C SER A 139 1.81 22.31 13.91
N VAL A 140 1.15 21.24 13.48
CA VAL A 140 0.67 20.14 14.32
C VAL A 140 1.64 18.96 14.29
N ILE A 141 2.29 18.74 13.16
CA ILE A 141 3.24 17.65 12.97
C ILE A 141 4.59 18.21 12.51
N GLN A 142 5.65 17.80 13.21
CA GLN A 142 7.02 18.24 12.94
C GLN A 142 7.94 17.02 12.89
N GLY A 143 8.84 16.97 11.92
CA GLY A 143 9.84 15.92 11.88
C GLY A 143 10.97 16.14 12.88
N ILE A 144 11.44 15.05 13.50
CA ILE A 144 12.50 15.08 14.51
C ILE A 144 13.88 15.20 13.87
N HIS A 145 14.13 14.42 12.81
CA HIS A 145 15.44 14.34 12.15
C HIS A 145 15.48 15.01 10.77
N LYS A 146 14.32 15.22 10.16
CA LYS A 146 14.17 15.78 8.81
C LYS A 146 12.87 16.58 8.77
N GLN A 147 12.84 17.71 8.06
CA GLN A 147 11.61 18.46 7.86
C GLN A 147 10.67 17.73 6.90
N ILE A 148 9.36 17.86 7.11
CA ILE A 148 8.35 17.28 6.21
C ILE A 148 8.41 18.04 4.88
N PRO A 149 8.75 17.38 3.76
CA PRO A 149 8.89 18.06 2.50
C PRO A 149 7.54 18.30 1.81
N SER A 150 7.48 19.34 0.99
CA SER A 150 6.44 19.48 -0.03
C SER A 150 6.82 18.63 -1.24
N ARG A 151 6.16 17.48 -1.44
CA ARG A 151 6.37 16.61 -2.61
C ARG A 151 5.05 16.32 -3.30
N ASP A 152 5.07 16.36 -4.63
CA ASP A 152 3.89 16.17 -5.47
C ASP A 152 3.78 14.77 -6.11
N THR A 153 4.68 13.86 -5.77
CA THR A 153 4.79 12.54 -6.39
C THR A 153 4.98 11.42 -5.37
N LEU A 154 4.72 10.18 -5.79
CA LEU A 154 5.00 8.98 -5.01
C LEU A 154 6.48 8.93 -4.64
N SER A 155 6.78 8.65 -3.37
CA SER A 155 8.14 8.35 -2.96
C SER A 155 8.56 6.94 -3.43
N LYS A 156 9.86 6.64 -3.36
CA LYS A 156 10.35 5.27 -3.58
C LYS A 156 9.73 4.27 -2.61
N THR A 157 9.44 4.72 -1.38
CA THR A 157 8.83 3.89 -0.35
C THR A 157 7.35 3.65 -0.61
N ASP A 158 6.61 4.66 -1.08
CA ASP A 158 5.21 4.52 -1.50
C ASP A 158 5.09 3.47 -2.62
N ILE A 159 5.93 3.56 -3.65
CA ILE A 159 5.97 2.61 -4.76
C ILE A 159 6.28 1.20 -4.25
N LYS A 160 7.28 1.06 -3.38
CA LYS A 160 7.64 -0.23 -2.79
C LYS A 160 6.47 -0.81 -1.98
N ALA A 161 5.84 0.01 -1.14
CA ALA A 161 4.74 -0.42 -0.29
C ALA A 161 3.52 -0.84 -1.12
N LEU A 162 3.18 -0.07 -2.16
CA LEU A 162 2.14 -0.41 -3.14
C LEU A 162 2.40 -1.76 -3.80
N ASN A 163 3.59 -1.96 -4.35
CA ASN A 163 3.94 -3.20 -5.03
C ASN A 163 3.99 -4.42 -4.10
N GLN A 164 4.38 -4.23 -2.83
CA GLN A 164 4.36 -5.28 -1.83
C GLN A 164 2.94 -5.61 -1.38
N HIS A 165 2.09 -4.60 -1.15
CA HIS A 165 0.69 -4.75 -0.78
C HIS A 165 -0.08 -5.56 -1.82
N TYR A 166 0.02 -5.15 -3.09
CA TYR A 166 -0.62 -5.82 -4.21
C TYR A 166 0.18 -6.97 -4.78
N LYS A 167 1.27 -7.38 -4.10
CA LYS A 167 2.04 -8.57 -4.47
C LYS A 167 2.54 -8.53 -5.92
N CYS A 168 2.78 -7.35 -6.46
CA CYS A 168 3.20 -7.14 -7.84
C CYS A 168 4.52 -7.85 -8.17
N ASN A 169 5.38 -8.02 -7.16
CA ASN A 169 6.64 -8.77 -7.26
C ASN A 169 6.57 -10.19 -6.67
N SER A 170 5.45 -10.57 -6.03
CA SER A 170 5.33 -11.88 -5.38
C SER A 170 4.62 -12.91 -6.25
N GLN A 171 4.48 -12.63 -7.54
CA GLN A 171 3.84 -13.58 -8.43
C GLN A 171 4.91 -14.41 -9.13
N CYS A 172 4.98 -15.66 -8.68
CA CYS A 172 4.98 -16.85 -9.51
C CYS A 172 4.10 -16.64 -10.76
N ILE A 173 4.56 -15.84 -11.73
CA ILE A 173 3.85 -15.59 -12.98
C ILE A 173 4.67 -16.07 -14.15
N ASP A 174 3.91 -16.51 -15.15
CA ASP A 174 4.40 -16.67 -16.49
C ASP A 174 4.37 -15.31 -17.17
N LYS A 175 5.56 -14.73 -17.40
CA LYS A 175 5.74 -13.48 -18.15
C LYS A 175 5.47 -13.66 -19.64
N HIS A 176 5.33 -14.91 -20.10
CA HIS A 176 5.02 -15.26 -21.48
C HIS A 176 3.82 -16.18 -21.58
N LYS A 177 2.98 -15.94 -22.59
CA LYS A 177 1.82 -16.78 -22.93
C LYS A 177 2.18 -18.24 -23.24
N HIS A 178 3.44 -18.53 -23.61
CA HIS A 178 3.93 -19.86 -23.98
C HIS A 178 4.57 -20.65 -22.85
N CYS A 179 4.67 -20.10 -21.63
CA CYS A 179 5.33 -20.77 -20.51
C CYS A 179 4.78 -22.18 -20.22
N LYS A 180 3.46 -22.37 -20.35
CA LYS A 180 2.83 -23.71 -20.23
C LYS A 180 3.35 -24.70 -21.27
N GLY A 181 3.46 -24.28 -22.53
CA GLY A 181 3.97 -25.13 -23.62
C GLY A 181 5.46 -25.45 -23.45
N TRP A 182 6.25 -24.46 -23.02
CA TRP A 182 7.67 -24.68 -22.76
C TRP A 182 7.93 -25.59 -21.56
N ALA A 183 7.14 -25.45 -20.49
CA ALA A 183 7.20 -26.38 -19.36
C ALA A 183 6.82 -27.81 -19.80
N ALA A 184 5.77 -27.97 -20.61
CA ALA A 184 5.32 -29.28 -21.10
C ALA A 184 6.39 -30.01 -21.94
N VAL A 185 7.28 -29.29 -22.63
CA VAL A 185 8.39 -29.88 -23.41
C VAL A 185 9.72 -29.96 -22.62
N GLY A 186 9.66 -29.83 -21.30
CA GLY A 186 10.79 -30.00 -20.38
C GLY A 186 11.81 -28.87 -20.42
N LYS A 187 11.40 -27.62 -20.70
CA LYS A 187 12.32 -26.47 -20.64
C LYS A 187 12.70 -26.10 -19.21
N CYS A 188 11.92 -26.51 -18.21
CA CYS A 188 12.21 -26.24 -16.80
C CYS A 188 13.54 -26.87 -16.36
N GLU A 189 13.88 -28.03 -16.92
CA GLU A 189 15.11 -28.78 -16.65
C GLU A 189 16.22 -28.40 -17.65
N LYS A 190 15.85 -28.18 -18.92
CA LYS A 190 16.81 -27.83 -19.98
C LYS A 190 17.30 -26.37 -19.92
N LYS A 191 16.50 -25.46 -19.34
CA LYS A 191 16.80 -24.01 -19.22
C LYS A 191 16.32 -23.43 -17.88
N PRO A 192 16.83 -23.95 -16.75
CA PRO A 192 16.30 -23.66 -15.42
C PRO A 192 16.39 -22.17 -15.05
N ALA A 193 17.51 -21.50 -15.33
CA ALA A 193 17.67 -20.08 -15.00
C ALA A 193 16.69 -19.18 -15.77
N TRP A 194 16.54 -19.43 -17.07
CA TRP A 194 15.65 -18.64 -17.93
C TRP A 194 14.18 -18.89 -17.59
N MET A 195 13.81 -20.15 -17.38
CA MET A 195 12.45 -20.53 -17.00
C MET A 195 12.10 -20.03 -15.59
N LYS A 196 13.04 -20.02 -14.64
CA LYS A 196 12.85 -19.42 -13.31
C LYS A 196 12.67 -17.89 -13.35
N ALA A 197 13.25 -17.21 -14.33
CA ALA A 197 13.10 -15.77 -14.46
C ALA A 197 11.78 -15.35 -15.14
N ASN A 198 11.22 -16.23 -15.97
CA ASN A 198 10.14 -15.87 -16.91
C ASN A 198 8.89 -16.75 -16.85
N CYS A 199 8.99 -17.97 -16.32
CA CYS A 199 7.95 -19.01 -16.33
C CYS A 199 7.87 -19.71 -14.96
N GLN A 200 7.86 -18.90 -13.90
CA GLN A 200 7.93 -19.36 -12.52
C GLN A 200 6.76 -20.28 -12.18
N ALA A 201 5.55 -19.89 -12.61
CA ALA A 201 4.33 -20.67 -12.43
C ALA A 201 4.35 -21.98 -13.20
N ALA A 202 4.64 -21.94 -14.50
CA ALA A 202 4.66 -23.15 -15.32
C ALA A 202 5.68 -24.19 -14.85
N CYS A 203 6.81 -23.75 -14.28
CA CYS A 203 7.84 -24.66 -13.76
C CYS A 203 7.68 -25.05 -12.30
N LYS A 204 6.61 -24.62 -11.61
CA LYS A 204 6.36 -24.88 -10.19
C LYS A 204 7.53 -24.47 -9.28
N GLN A 205 8.35 -23.51 -9.70
CA GLN A 205 9.54 -23.05 -8.95
C GLN A 205 9.18 -21.87 -8.04
N CYS A 206 8.02 -21.99 -7.40
CA CYS A 206 7.38 -20.93 -6.64
C CYS A 206 7.63 -21.11 -5.14
N ASP A 207 8.89 -21.23 -4.77
CA ASP A 207 9.28 -21.24 -3.36
C ASP A 207 9.23 -19.81 -2.83
N SER A 208 8.28 -19.53 -1.93
CA SER A 208 8.41 -18.37 -1.05
C SER A 208 9.52 -18.70 -0.05
N PRO A 209 10.57 -17.86 0.11
CA PRO A 209 11.57 -18.09 1.13
C PRO A 209 10.89 -18.22 2.51
N CYS A 210 11.18 -19.30 3.24
CA CYS A 210 10.79 -19.49 4.64
C CYS A 210 11.53 -18.47 5.50
N ILE A 211 11.04 -17.24 5.51
CA ILE A 211 11.67 -16.14 6.21
C ILE A 211 10.66 -15.41 7.11
N ASP A 212 11.18 -14.88 8.21
CA ASP A 212 10.51 -13.83 8.94
C ASP A 212 10.70 -12.52 8.19
N LYS A 213 9.62 -12.02 7.61
CA LYS A 213 9.63 -10.76 6.87
C LYS A 213 9.77 -9.56 7.81
N HIS A 214 9.50 -9.71 9.10
CA HIS A 214 9.65 -8.64 10.09
C HIS A 214 10.64 -9.00 11.20
N LYS A 215 11.42 -8.00 11.64
CA LYS A 215 12.31 -8.10 12.81
C LYS A 215 11.58 -8.48 14.11
N HIS A 216 10.28 -8.18 14.20
CA HIS A 216 9.45 -8.44 15.37
C HIS A 216 8.72 -9.79 15.33
N CYS A 217 8.90 -10.60 14.28
CA CYS A 217 8.22 -11.90 14.16
C CYS A 217 8.42 -12.81 15.38
N LYS A 218 9.62 -12.81 15.96
CA LYS A 218 9.91 -13.54 17.20
C LYS A 218 9.06 -13.04 18.38
N GLY A 219 8.96 -11.73 18.57
CA GLY A 219 8.16 -11.13 19.64
C GLY A 219 6.66 -11.39 19.45
N TRP A 220 6.16 -11.31 18.22
CA TRP A 220 4.76 -11.61 17.92
C TRP A 220 4.41 -13.09 18.09
N ALA A 221 5.32 -13.99 17.70
CA ALA A 221 5.16 -15.42 17.95
C ALA A 221 5.12 -15.72 19.46
N ALA A 222 6.01 -15.08 20.25
CA ALA A 222 6.07 -15.23 21.70
C ALA A 222 4.77 -14.79 22.40
N VAL A 223 4.11 -13.72 21.95
CA VAL A 223 2.81 -13.29 22.49
C VAL A 223 1.60 -14.01 21.86
N GLY A 224 1.83 -15.15 21.21
CA GLY A 224 0.80 -16.07 20.74
C GLY A 224 0.09 -15.67 19.44
N LYS A 225 0.65 -14.74 18.65
CA LYS A 225 0.00 -14.29 17.40
C LYS A 225 -0.10 -15.40 16.35
N CYS A 226 0.73 -16.45 16.41
CA CYS A 226 0.63 -17.61 15.52
C CYS A 226 -0.74 -18.30 15.58
N LYS A 227 -1.38 -18.32 16.75
CA LYS A 227 -2.72 -18.91 16.96
C LYS A 227 -3.83 -17.88 16.78
N LYS A 228 -3.60 -16.63 17.23
CA LYS A 228 -4.60 -15.55 17.17
C LYS A 228 -4.77 -14.94 15.79
N LYS A 229 -3.71 -14.95 14.95
CA LYS A 229 -3.70 -14.40 13.57
C LYS A 229 -2.95 -15.35 12.61
N PRO A 230 -3.43 -16.60 12.42
CA PRO A 230 -2.67 -17.67 11.75
C PRO A 230 -2.38 -17.36 10.28
N ALA A 231 -3.33 -16.81 9.53
CA ALA A 231 -3.11 -16.43 8.13
C ALA A 231 -2.04 -15.34 7.98
N TRP A 232 -2.03 -14.36 8.89
CA TRP A 232 -1.09 -13.24 8.87
C TRP A 232 0.32 -13.69 9.23
N MET A 233 0.45 -14.49 10.29
CA MET A 233 1.74 -15.01 10.71
C MET A 233 2.30 -16.01 9.69
N LYS A 234 1.46 -16.80 9.02
CA LYS A 234 1.87 -17.68 7.91
C LYS A 234 2.36 -16.90 6.68
N ALA A 235 1.87 -15.70 6.46
CA ALA A 235 2.31 -14.88 5.32
C ALA A 235 3.61 -14.10 5.60
N ASN A 236 3.88 -13.77 6.88
CA ASN A 236 4.89 -12.77 7.25
C ASN A 236 5.93 -13.24 8.27
N CYS A 237 5.62 -14.25 9.06
CA CYS A 237 6.44 -14.76 10.16
C CYS A 237 6.51 -16.29 10.10
N GLN A 238 6.77 -16.80 8.89
CA GLN A 238 6.75 -18.23 8.59
C GLN A 238 7.74 -19.01 9.46
N ALA A 239 8.93 -18.44 9.65
CA ALA A 239 9.97 -19.05 10.47
C ALA A 239 9.61 -18.97 11.96
N ALA A 240 9.21 -17.79 12.47
CA ALA A 240 8.83 -17.61 13.87
C ALA A 240 7.61 -18.45 14.28
N CYS A 241 6.67 -18.69 13.37
CA CYS A 241 5.52 -19.54 13.64
C CYS A 241 5.67 -21.00 13.21
N LYS A 242 6.86 -21.40 12.72
CA LYS A 242 7.15 -22.77 12.26
C LYS A 242 6.13 -23.27 11.22
N GLN A 243 5.68 -22.38 10.35
CA GLN A 243 4.65 -22.64 9.33
C GLN A 243 5.24 -22.73 7.91
N CYS A 244 6.53 -23.02 7.81
CA CYS A 244 7.22 -23.22 6.55
C CYS A 244 6.76 -24.54 5.90
N GLY A 245 6.35 -24.49 4.63
CA GLY A 245 6.05 -25.69 3.83
C GLY A 245 4.58 -26.00 3.56
N ASN A 246 3.59 -25.28 4.13
CA ASN A 246 2.18 -25.57 3.84
C ASN A 246 1.54 -24.57 2.88
N VAL A 247 1.85 -24.65 1.59
CA VAL A 247 0.84 -24.31 0.57
C VAL A 247 0.08 -25.60 0.28
N SER A 248 -0.77 -25.99 1.22
CA SER A 248 -1.69 -27.10 1.03
C SER A 248 -2.70 -26.70 -0.04
N GLY A 249 -2.48 -27.20 -1.25
CA GLY A 249 -3.55 -27.43 -2.20
C GLY A 249 -4.54 -28.42 -1.60
N LYS A 250 -5.80 -28.03 -1.59
CA LYS A 250 -6.91 -28.88 -2.00
C LYS A 250 -7.74 -28.06 -2.97
#